data_AF-A0A7V7MZT5-F1
#
_entry.id   AF-A0A7V7MZT5-F1
#
_cell.length_a   1.000
_cell.length_b   1.000
_cell.length_c   1.000
_cell.angle_alpha   90.00
_cell.angle_beta   90.00
_cell.angle_gamma   90.00
#
_symmetry.space_group_name_H-M   'P 1'
#
loop_
_entity.id
_entity.type
_entity.pdbx_description
1 polymer ?
#
loop_
_entity_poly.entity_id
_entity_poly.type
_entity_poly.pdbx_seq_one_letter_code
_entity_poly.pdbx_strand_id
1 'polypeptide(L)' 'MQNMKWTVNLTRKAYKKLIKLPQAIQDLADLAISDLEEQGINPQGWDTLKTGEGEYRLRLNYRYRMRY' A
#
# COMPACT_ATOMS: atom_id res chain seq x y z
N MET A 1 18.39 13.65 12.13
CA MET A 1 18.25 12.31 11.53
C MET A 1 17.58 12.52 10.19
N GLN A 2 18.21 12.15 9.06
CA GLN A 2 17.53 12.19 7.78
C GLN A 2 16.47 11.07 7.81
N ASN A 3 15.18 11.41 7.90
CA ASN A 3 14.11 10.43 7.69
C ASN A 3 14.22 9.98 6.24
N MET A 4 14.76 8.78 6.00
CA MET A 4 14.65 8.13 4.70
C MET A 4 13.17 7.84 4.46
N LYS A 5 12.50 8.74 3.73
CA LYS A 5 11.17 8.48 3.20
C LYS A 5 11.29 7.64 1.94
N TRP A 6 10.50 6.59 1.86
CA TRP A 6 10.34 5.78 0.66
C TRP A 6 9.45 6.52 -0.33
N THR A 7 9.70 6.32 -1.61
CA THR A 7 8.80 6.82 -2.67
C THR A 7 7.87 5.70 -3.10
N VAL A 8 6.56 5.90 -2.92
CA VAL A 8 5.55 4.94 -3.38
C VAL A 8 4.96 5.43 -4.70
N ASN A 9 5.14 4.65 -5.77
CA ASN A 9 4.65 5.00 -7.09
C ASN A 9 3.43 4.15 -7.47
N LEU A 10 2.26 4.79 -7.57
CA LEU A 10 1.06 4.15 -8.09
C LEU A 10 1.16 3.99 -9.61
N THR A 11 1.17 2.74 -10.08
CA THR A 11 1.05 2.50 -11.53
C THR A 11 -0.28 3.03 -12.05
N ARG A 12 -0.32 3.48 -13.31
CA ARG A 12 -1.55 3.95 -13.97
C ARG A 12 -2.69 2.92 -13.88
N LYS A 13 -2.35 1.62 -13.92
CA LYS A 13 -3.31 0.51 -13.78
C LYS A 13 -3.85 0.40 -12.36
N ALA A 14 -2.99 0.53 -11.34
CA ALA A 14 -3.40 0.52 -9.94
C ALA A 14 -4.31 1.72 -9.63
N TYR A 15 -3.90 2.93 -10.03
CA TYR A 15 -4.70 4.14 -9.85
C TYR A 15 -6.10 4.01 -10.47
N LYS A 16 -6.19 3.59 -11.74
CA LYS A 16 -7.48 3.39 -12.43
C LYS A 16 -8.38 2.35 -11.76
N LYS A 17 -7.81 1.37 -11.05
CA LYS A 17 -8.59 0.39 -10.28
C LYS A 17 -9.03 0.98 -8.96
N LEU A 18 -8.14 1.68 -8.26
CA LEU A 18 -8.40 2.28 -6.95
C LEU A 18 -9.58 3.24 -6.97
N ILE A 19 -9.60 4.18 -7.92
CA ILE A 19 -10.67 5.18 -8.05
C ILE A 19 -12.06 4.59 -8.34
N LYS A 20 -12.14 3.29 -8.70
CA LYS A 20 -13.40 2.58 -8.94
C LYS A 20 -13.90 1.81 -7.71
N LEU A 21 -13.09 1.74 -6.66
CA LEU A 21 -13.44 1.05 -5.42
C LEU A 21 -14.28 1.96 -4.52
N PRO A 22 -15.01 1.40 -3.54
CA PRO A 22 -15.71 2.21 -2.55
C PRO A 22 -14.76 3.18 -1.85
N GLN A 23 -15.26 4.36 -1.47
CA GLN A 23 -14.45 5.42 -0.85
C GLN A 23 -13.64 4.91 0.35
N ALA A 24 -14.26 4.13 1.24
CA ALA A 24 -13.58 3.53 2.38
C ALA A 24 -12.34 2.69 2.01
N ILE A 25 -12.29 2.09 0.82
CA ILE A 25 -11.12 1.34 0.35
C ILE A 25 -10.06 2.27 -0.24
N GLN A 26 -10.48 3.37 -0.84
CA GLN A 26 -9.57 4.43 -1.29
C GLN A 26 -8.86 5.06 -0.09
N ASP A 27 -9.62 5.41 0.95
CA ASP A 27 -9.08 5.98 2.19
C ASP A 27 -8.07 5.03 2.88
N LEU A 28 -8.39 3.72 2.91
CA LEU A 28 -7.46 2.71 3.43
C LEU A 28 -6.19 2.56 2.57
N ALA A 29 -6.30 2.72 1.25
CA ALA A 29 -5.14 2.67 0.38
C ALA A 29 -4.26 3.91 0.56
N ASP A 30 -4.86 5.10 0.73
CA ASP A 30 -4.12 6.34 0.99
C ASP A 30 -3.36 6.27 2.32
N LEU A 31 -4.00 5.73 3.37
CA LEU A 31 -3.33 5.42 4.65
C LEU A 31 -2.16 4.45 4.46
N ALA A 32 -2.39 3.34 3.75
CA ALA A 32 -1.35 2.36 3.50
C ALA A 32 -0.17 2.95 2.71
N ILE A 33 -0.43 3.84 1.74
CA ILE A 33 0.60 4.54 0.97
C ILE A 33 1.41 5.45 1.89
N SER A 34 0.76 6.26 2.72
CA SER A 34 1.44 7.13 3.68
C SER A 34 2.36 6.33 4.61
N ASP A 35 1.88 5.20 5.13
CA ASP A 35 2.67 4.35 6.02
C ASP A 35 3.84 3.67 5.28
N LEU A 36 3.65 3.26 4.03
CA LEU A 36 4.73 2.72 3.19
C LEU A 36 5.81 3.78 2.90
N GLU A 37 5.42 5.02 2.65
CA GLU A 37 6.35 6.13 2.44
C GLU A 37 7.16 6.46 3.70
N GLU A 38 6.57 6.31 4.89
CA GLU A 38 7.23 6.60 6.16
C GLU A 38 8.06 5.43 6.69
N GLN A 39 7.54 4.21 6.62
CA GLN A 39 8.07 3.04 7.34
C GLN A 39 8.72 2.00 6.40
N GLY A 40 8.54 2.15 5.09
CA GLY A 40 9.09 1.26 4.07
C GLY A 40 8.28 0.01 3.82
N ILE A 41 8.92 -1.04 3.33
CA ILE A 41 8.27 -2.26 2.80
C ILE A 41 7.41 -3.06 3.80
N ASN A 42 7.47 -2.75 5.10
CA ASN A 42 6.70 -3.44 6.12
C ASN A 42 6.18 -2.46 7.18
N PRO A 43 5.15 -1.67 6.85
CA PRO A 43 4.58 -0.71 7.77
C PRO A 43 3.87 -1.41 8.93
N GLN A 44 4.06 -0.88 10.13
CA GLN A 44 3.45 -1.37 11.36
C GLN A 44 1.91 -1.24 11.30
N GLY A 45 1.21 -2.23 11.85
CA GLY A 45 -0.26 -2.24 11.90
C GLY A 45 -0.93 -2.87 10.68
N TRP A 46 -0.18 -3.19 9.63
CA TRP A 46 -0.70 -3.82 8.43
C TRP A 46 -0.37 -5.31 8.37
N ASP A 47 -1.32 -6.10 7.87
CA ASP A 47 -1.05 -7.50 7.50
C ASP A 47 -0.35 -7.54 6.14
N THR A 48 0.98 -7.56 6.19
CA THR A 48 1.88 -7.67 5.04
C THR A 48 2.37 -9.11 4.86
N LEU A 49 2.54 -9.51 3.61
CA LEU A 49 3.08 -10.81 3.23
C LEU A 49 4.03 -10.63 2.04
N LYS A 50 5.25 -11.17 2.14
CA LYS A 50 6.17 -11.26 1.01
C LYS A 50 5.65 -12.33 0.03
N THR A 51 5.39 -11.93 -1.21
CA THR A 51 4.81 -12.81 -2.24
C THR A 51 5.80 -13.25 -3.30
N GLY A 52 6.99 -12.65 -3.33
CA GLY A 52 8.04 -12.99 -4.29
C GLY A 52 9.34 -12.26 -3.98
N GLU A 53 10.25 -12.28 -4.93
CA GLU A 53 11.47 -11.49 -4.86
C GLU A 53 11.14 -10.01 -5.13
N GLY A 54 11.22 -9.18 -4.09
CA GLY A 54 10.87 -7.76 -4.19
C GLY A 54 9.37 -7.46 -4.25
N GLU A 55 8.49 -8.46 -4.17
CA GLU A 55 7.04 -8.27 -4.17
C GLU A 55 6.41 -8.52 -2.81
N TYR A 56 5.54 -7.60 -2.40
CA TYR A 56 4.79 -7.65 -1.16
C TYR A 56 3.29 -7.47 -1.41
N ARG A 57 2.50 -7.93 -0.44
CA ARG A 57 1.06 -7.75 -0.40
C ARG A 57 0.64 -7.25 0.96
N LEU A 58 -0.19 -6.22 1.00
CA LEU A 58 -0.80 -5.67 2.21
C LEU A 58 -2.33 -5.83 2.16
N ARG A 59 -2.94 -6.18 3.29
CA ARG A 59 -4.40 -6.32 3.40
C ARG A 59 -5.05 -4.99 3.76
N LEU A 60 -5.93 -4.48 2.90
CA LEU A 60 -6.76 -3.31 3.21
C LEU A 60 -7.96 -3.71 4.07
N ASN A 61 -8.62 -4.81 3.70
CA ASN A 61 -9.64 -5.47 4.52
C ASN A 61 -9.78 -6.95 4.13
N TYR A 62 -10.85 -7.63 4.58
CA TYR A 62 -11.08 -9.03 4.26
C TYR A 62 -11.14 -9.34 2.74
N ARG A 63 -11.57 -8.38 1.91
CA ARG A 63 -11.78 -8.53 0.46
C ARG A 63 -10.66 -7.91 -0.37
N TYR A 64 -10.15 -6.75 0.03
CA TYR A 64 -9.25 -5.92 -0.75
C TYR A 64 -7.81 -5.99 -0.23
N ARG A 65 -6.88 -6.05 -1.17
CA ARG A 65 -5.45 -6.18 -0.90
C ARG A 65 -4.68 -5.34 -1.91
N MET A 66 -3.59 -4.74 -1.46
CA MET A 66 -2.66 -3.97 -2.28
C MET A 66 -1.40 -4.80 -2.52
N ARG A 67 -0.84 -4.73 -3.73
CA ARG A 67 0.44 -5.35 -4.09
C ARG A 67 1.41 -4.22 -4.44
N TYR A 68 2.63 -4.31 -3.94
CA TYR A 68 3.69 -3.33 -4.15
C TYR A 68 5.05 -4.02 -4.18
#